data_AF-A0A7J9GJ03-F1
#
_entry.id   AF-A0A7J9GJ03-F1
#
_cell.length_a   1.000
_cell.length_b   1.000
_cell.length_c   1.000
_cell.angle_alpha   90.00
_cell.angle_beta   90.00
_cell.angle_gamma   90.00
#
_symmetry.space_group_name_H-M   'P 1'
#
loop_
_entity.id
_entity.type
_entity.pdbx_description
1 polymer ?
#
loop_
_entity_poly.entity_id
_entity_poly.type
_entity_poly.pdbx_seq_one_letter_code
_entity_poly.pdbx_strand_id
1 'polypeptide(L)' 'MGASESVPQKSIHEFTVKDYKNQDVDLSMYKGKALLVVNVASKCGLTDSNYTQLTDLYNKYKDQ' A
#
# COMPACT_ATOMS: atom_id res chain seq x y z
N MET A 1 29.01 -2.25 9.68
CA MET A 1 27.64 -1.83 9.30
C MET A 1 26.70 -2.72 10.07
N GLY A 2 26.15 -2.23 11.19
CA GLY A 2 25.29 -3.03 12.05
C GLY A 2 23.96 -3.28 11.34
N ALA A 3 23.57 -4.54 11.19
CA ALA A 3 22.21 -4.87 10.84
C ALA A 3 21.30 -4.31 11.94
N SER A 4 20.41 -3.39 11.59
CA SER A 4 19.33 -2.99 12.49
C SER A 4 18.52 -4.25 12.77
N GLU A 5 18.41 -4.66 14.04
CA GLU A 5 17.58 -5.77 14.44
C GLU A 5 16.16 -5.51 13.95
N SER A 6 15.63 -6.40 13.12
CA SER A 6 14.25 -6.31 12.66
C SER A 6 13.35 -6.72 13.82
N VAL A 7 12.66 -5.76 14.43
CA VAL A 7 11.61 -6.07 15.40
C VAL A 7 10.51 -6.83 14.64
N PRO A 8 10.13 -8.04 15.08
CA PRO A 8 9.10 -8.80 14.39
C PRO A 8 7.75 -8.09 14.54
N GLN A 9 7.28 -7.48 13.45
CA GLN A 9 5.95 -6.88 13.40
C GLN A 9 4.91 -7.95 13.08
N LYS A 10 3.81 -7.92 13.83
CA LYS A 10 2.74 -8.94 13.71
C LYS A 10 1.67 -8.56 12.70
N SER A 11 1.62 -7.28 12.31
CA SER A 11 0.60 -6.75 11.41
C SER A 11 1.15 -5.63 10.53
N ILE A 12 0.57 -5.49 9.33
CA ILE A 12 0.83 -4.34 8.44
C ILE A 12 0.47 -3.00 9.10
N HIS A 13 -0.43 -3.00 10.08
CA HIS A 13 -0.86 -1.81 10.79
C HIS A 13 0.15 -1.26 11.80
N GLU A 14 1.30 -1.92 11.97
CA GLU A 14 2.39 -1.47 12.84
C GLU A 14 3.46 -0.68 12.06
N PHE A 15 3.31 -0.57 10.74
CA PHE A 15 4.26 0.14 9.88
C PHE A 15 3.82 1.59 9.64
N THR A 16 4.82 2.48 9.61
CA THR A 16 4.73 3.81 9.01
C THR A 16 5.52 3.81 7.71
N VAL A 17 4.92 4.27 6.62
CA VAL A 17 5.54 4.32 5.30
C VAL A 17 5.57 5.75 4.77
N LYS A 18 6.41 6.00 3.76
CA LYS A 18 6.45 7.28 3.05
C LYS A 18 5.50 7.26 1.86
N ASP A 19 4.70 8.32 1.71
CA ASP A 19 3.92 8.54 0.50
C ASP A 19 4.77 9.14 -0.64
N TYR A 20 4.15 9.41 -1.80
CA TYR A 20 4.81 10.00 -2.96
C TYR A 20 5.31 11.45 -2.72
N LYS A 21 4.90 12.10 -1.64
CA LYS A 21 5.37 13.43 -1.20
C LYS A 21 6.40 13.34 -0.07
N ASN A 22 6.87 12.14 0.29
CA ASN A 22 7.75 11.86 1.44
C ASN A 22 7.13 12.19 2.82
N GLN A 23 5.80 12.23 2.91
CA GLN A 23 5.10 12.37 4.18
C GLN A 23 4.93 11.00 4.84
N ASP A 24 4.98 10.95 6.17
CA ASP A 24 4.74 9.73 6.92
C ASP A 24 3.25 9.38 6.93
N VAL A 25 2.94 8.13 6.61
CA VAL A 25 1.59 7.55 6.65
C VAL A 25 1.61 6.35 7.58
N ASP A 26 0.91 6.47 8.70
CA ASP A 26 0.69 5.37 9.64
C ASP A 26 -0.39 4.42 9.09
N LEU A 27 -0.01 3.18 8.77
CA LEU A 27 -0.93 2.18 8.21
C LEU A 27 -1.98 1.68 9.23
N SER A 28 -1.86 2.07 10.50
CA SER A 28 -2.88 1.81 11.52
C SER A 28 -4.23 2.45 11.18
N MET A 29 -4.24 3.53 10.38
CA MET A 29 -5.47 4.21 9.93
C MET A 29 -6.39 3.33 9.08
N TYR A 30 -5.87 2.22 8.54
CA TYR A 30 -6.63 1.30 7.69
C TYR A 30 -7.20 0.09 8.45
N LYS A 31 -7.08 0.04 9.79
CA LYS A 31 -7.68 -1.02 10.60
C LYS A 31 -9.18 -1.13 10.34
N GLY A 32 -9.67 -2.37 10.24
CA GLY A 32 -11.08 -2.66 9.98
C GLY A 32 -11.49 -2.58 8.51
N LYS A 33 -10.55 -2.23 7.60
CA LYS A 33 -10.78 -2.25 6.16
C LYS A 33 -10.02 -3.40 5.50
N ALA A 34 -10.56 -3.91 4.39
CA ALA A 34 -9.80 -4.80 3.52
C ALA A 34 -8.69 -3.99 2.81
N LEU A 35 -7.46 -4.51 2.82
CA LEU A 35 -6.30 -3.88 2.19
C LEU A 35 -5.81 -4.69 1.00
N LEU A 36 -5.68 -4.02 -0.15
CA LEU A 36 -5.04 -4.57 -1.35
C LEU A 36 -3.72 -3.85 -1.59
N VAL A 37 -2.60 -4.55 -1.38
CA VAL A 37 -1.25 -4.01 -1.58
C VAL A 37 -0.72 -4.47 -2.93
N VAL A 38 -0.34 -3.52 -3.80
CA VAL A 38 0.12 -3.81 -5.17
C VAL A 38 1.46 -3.14 -5.40
N ASN A 39 2.45 -3.91 -5.88
CA ASN A 39 3.71 -3.36 -6.36
C ASN A 39 3.56 -2.95 -7.83
N VAL A 40 3.64 -1.65 -8.11
CA VAL A 40 3.54 -1.11 -9.47
C VAL A 40 4.91 -0.64 -9.98
N ALA A 41 5.11 -0.70 -11.29
CA ALA A 41 6.33 -0.21 -11.96
C ALA A 41 5.95 0.78 -13.07
N SER A 42 6.61 1.95 -13.11
CA SER A 42 6.27 3.04 -14.04
C SER A 42 6.53 2.72 -15.52
N LYS A 43 7.42 1.76 -15.82
CA LYS A 43 7.81 1.39 -17.19
C LYS A 43 7.31 -0.01 -17.62
N CYS A 44 6.29 -0.54 -16.95
CA CYS A 44 5.72 -1.82 -17.34
C CYS A 44 4.67 -1.63 -18.46
N GLY A 45 4.72 -2.44 -19.51
CA GLY A 45 3.74 -2.38 -20.61
C GLY A 45 2.31 -2.78 -20.20
N LEU A 46 2.11 -3.24 -18.97
CA LEU A 46 0.81 -3.60 -18.39
C LEU A 46 0.25 -2.54 -17.43
N THR A 47 0.99 -1.45 -17.23
CA THR A 47 0.68 -0.43 -16.23
C THR A 47 -0.70 0.18 -16.45
N ASP A 48 -1.05 0.49 -17.70
CA ASP A 48 -2.35 1.11 -18.02
C ASP A 48 -3.52 0.18 -17.68
N SER A 49 -3.45 -1.09 -18.11
CA SER A 49 -4.50 -2.09 -17.82
C SER A 49 -4.65 -2.34 -16.32
N ASN A 50 -3.53 -2.43 -15.60
CA ASN A 50 -3.56 -2.62 -14.15
C ASN A 50 -4.19 -1.42 -13.42
N TYR A 51 -3.82 -0.19 -13.78
CA TYR A 51 -4.41 1.00 -13.15
C TYR A 51 -5.90 1.13 -13.44
N THR A 52 -6.35 0.84 -14.68
CA THR A 52 -7.79 0.87 -15.01
C THR A 52 -8.56 -0.13 -14.16
N GLN A 53 -8.14 -1.39 -14.11
CA GLN A 53 -8.83 -2.42 -13.33
C GLN A 53 -8.83 -2.14 -11.83
N LEU A 54 -7.71 -1.63 -11.28
CA LEU A 54 -7.62 -1.24 -9.88
C LEU A 54 -8.53 -0.05 -9.56
N THR A 55 -8.67 0.90 -10.50
CA THR A 55 -9.58 2.05 -10.37
C THR A 55 -11.04 1.58 -10.37
N ASP A 56 -11.41 0.66 -11.27
CA ASP A 56 -12.76 0.10 -11.33
C ASP A 56 -13.10 -0.67 -10.05
N LEU A 57 -12.15 -1.45 -9.54
CA LEU A 57 -12.29 -2.16 -8.27
C LEU A 57 -12.49 -1.16 -7.11
N TYR A 58 -11.67 -0.12 -7.04
CA TYR A 58 -11.81 0.92 -6.02
C TYR A 58 -13.18 1.59 -6.09
N ASN A 59 -13.62 2.01 -7.28
CA ASN A 59 -14.91 2.67 -7.47
C ASN A 59 -16.09 1.79 -7.04
N LYS A 60 -15.98 0.47 -7.23
CA LYS A 60 -17.01 -0.50 -6.84
C LYS A 60 -17.11 -0.71 -5.33
N TYR A 61 -16.00 -0.63 -4.59
CA TYR A 61 -15.93 -1.05 -3.18
C TYR A 61 -15.58 0.07 -2.18
N LYS A 62 -15.27 1.29 -2.62
CA LYS A 62 -14.78 2.39 -1.74
C LYS A 62 -15.75 2.82 -0.62
N ASP A 63 -17.05 2.59 -0.77
CA ASP A 63 -18.08 2.99 0.19
C ASP A 63 -18.58 1.80 1.04
N GLN A 64 -18.02 0.61 0.85
CA GLN A 64 -18.26 -0.58 1.68
C GLN A 64 -17.25 -0.64 2.83
#